data_AF-A0A935VKU3-F1
#
_entry.id   AF-A0A935VKU3-F1
#
_cell.length_a   1.000
_cell.length_b   1.000
_cell.length_c   1.000
_cell.angle_alpha   90.00
_cell.angle_beta   90.00
_cell.angle_gamma   90.00
#
_symmetry.space_group_name_H-M   'P 1'
#
loop_
_entity.id
_entity.type
_entity.pdbx_description
1 polymer ?
#
loop_
_entity_poly.entity_id
_entity_poly.type
_entity_poly.pdbx_seq_one_letter_code
_entity_poly.pdbx_strand_id
1 'polypeptide(L)'
;MSLKLKIILSVVGLLLLAPFVFDILTVEKLSWKQVQSYGGIRIERPLEAEAGYYLPLICDVSGLDSATVRSTAYSASNICKRTKAKIDGHMIYLTISASDKFFKDDSPKCKAVKLGKLEHGHYLVYYATGELIGEFYI
;
A
#
# COMPACT_ATOMS: atom_id res chain seq x y z
N MET A 1 15.83 11.48 45.38
CA MET A 1 16.29 10.77 44.15
C MET A 1 17.36 11.60 43.47
N SER A 2 18.59 11.08 43.30
CA SER A 2 19.72 11.88 42.81
C SER A 2 19.57 12.26 41.32
N LEU A 3 20.11 13.41 40.93
CA LEU A 3 20.05 13.93 39.55
C LEU A 3 20.60 12.91 38.54
N LYS A 4 21.65 12.17 38.91
CA LYS A 4 22.26 11.11 38.11
C LYS A 4 21.27 9.98 37.78
N LEU A 5 20.41 9.59 38.72
CA LEU A 5 19.44 8.51 38.52
C LEU A 5 18.32 8.93 37.55
N LYS A 6 17.89 10.20 37.57
CA LYS A 6 16.91 10.75 36.62
C LYS A 6 17.43 10.77 35.18
N ILE A 7 18.70 11.13 34.99
CA ILE A 7 19.33 11.16 33.66
C ILE A 7 19.44 9.75 33.09
N ILE A 8 19.89 8.78 33.90
CA ILE A 8 20.01 7.37 33.46
C ILE A 8 18.64 6.81 33.08
N LEU A 9 17.60 7.02 33.91
CA LEU A 9 16.23 6.58 33.59
C LEU A 9 15.67 7.24 32.32
N SER A 10 15.98 8.52 32.09
CA SER A 10 15.56 9.22 30.87
C SER A 10 16.25 8.69 29.61
N VAL A 11 17.56 8.39 29.68
CA VAL A 11 18.31 7.84 28.54
C VAL A 11 17.88 6.41 28.24
N VAL A 12 17.67 5.59 29.28
CA VAL A 12 17.16 4.22 29.13
C VAL A 12 15.73 4.22 28.57
N GLY A 13 14.87 5.14 29.02
CA GLY A 13 13.53 5.30 28.46
C GLY A 13 13.55 5.69 26.97
N LEU A 14 14.46 6.57 26.56
CA LEU A 14 14.61 6.98 25.16
C LEU A 14 15.15 5.83 24.28
N LEU A 15 16.10 5.03 24.78
CA LEU A 15 16.65 3.87 24.08
C LEU A 15 15.63 2.73 23.91
N LEU A 16 14.73 2.54 24.88
CA LEU A 16 13.67 1.52 24.78
C LEU A 16 12.55 1.90 23.80
N LEU A 17 12.38 3.19 23.50
CA LEU A 17 11.42 3.67 22.50
C LEU A 17 11.99 3.68 21.08
N ALA A 18 13.32 3.66 20.92
CA ALA A 18 13.97 3.66 19.61
C ALA A 18 13.49 2.55 18.64
N PRO A 19 13.35 1.26 19.03
CA PRO A 19 12.93 0.23 18.09
C PRO A 19 11.50 0.44 17.55
N PHE A 20 10.61 1.12 18.28
CA PHE A 20 9.25 1.42 17.82
C PHE A 20 9.20 2.54 16.77
N VAL A 21 10.15 3.48 16.77
CA VAL A 21 10.17 4.59 15.79
C VAL A 21 10.77 4.14 14.46
N PHE A 22 11.71 3.19 14.47
CA PHE A 22 12.40 2.72 13.26
C PHE A 22 11.50 1.94 12.27
N ASP A 23 10.36 1.42 12.69
CA ASP A 23 9.45 0.69 11.80
C ASP A 23 8.55 1.57 10.94
N ILE A 24 8.35 2.84 11.33
CA ILE A 24 7.51 3.78 10.56
C ILE A 24 8.30 4.38 9.38
N LEU A 25 9.63 4.44 9.49
CA LEU A 25 10.49 5.13 8.54
C LEU A 25 10.76 4.37 7.24
N THR A 26 10.42 3.07 7.15
CA THR A 26 10.77 2.24 5.99
C THR A 26 9.61 1.95 5.04
N VAL A 27 8.43 2.50 5.30
CA VAL A 27 7.26 2.35 4.42
C VAL A 27 7.10 3.60 3.57
N GLU A 28 7.42 3.48 2.28
CA GLU A 28 7.30 4.54 1.30
C GLU A 28 5.96 4.43 0.56
N LYS A 29 5.29 5.57 0.33
CA LYS A 29 4.18 5.64 -0.63
C LYS A 29 4.77 5.78 -2.02
N LEU A 30 4.44 4.84 -2.89
CA LEU A 30 4.92 4.91 -4.27
C LEU A 30 4.17 6.03 -5.02
N SER A 31 4.88 6.71 -5.91
CA SER A 31 4.26 7.55 -6.94
C SER A 31 3.69 6.67 -8.06
N TRP A 32 2.76 7.22 -8.83
CA TRP A 32 2.23 6.51 -10.00
C TRP A 32 3.34 6.14 -11.00
N LYS A 33 4.31 7.03 -11.21
CA LYS A 33 5.46 6.77 -12.09
C LYS A 33 6.28 5.56 -11.61
N GLN A 34 6.53 5.42 -10.30
CA GLN A 34 7.20 4.24 -9.75
C GLN A 34 6.36 2.97 -9.99
N VAL A 35 5.06 3.03 -9.69
CA VAL A 35 4.14 1.90 -9.92
C VAL A 35 4.11 1.47 -11.39
N GLN A 36 4.02 2.42 -12.32
CA GLN A 36 4.10 2.15 -13.77
C GLN A 36 5.44 1.55 -14.16
N SER A 37 6.54 2.01 -13.59
CA SER A 37 7.87 1.46 -13.89
C SER A 37 8.01 0.00 -13.46
N TYR A 38 7.24 -0.46 -12.47
CA TYR A 38 7.16 -1.87 -12.06
C TYR A 38 6.11 -2.68 -12.84
N GLY A 39 5.41 -2.06 -13.80
CA GLY A 39 4.45 -2.75 -14.66
C GLY A 39 2.98 -2.36 -14.42
N GLY A 40 2.73 -1.40 -13.54
CA GLY A 40 1.42 -0.77 -13.35
C GLY A 40 0.46 -1.57 -12.46
N ILE A 41 -0.82 -1.18 -12.52
CA ILE A 41 -1.92 -1.82 -11.77
C ILE A 41 -3.00 -2.20 -12.76
N ARG A 42 -3.51 -3.43 -12.66
CA ARG A 42 -4.77 -3.85 -13.28
C ARG A 42 -5.77 -4.18 -12.18
N ILE A 43 -6.96 -3.60 -12.24
CA ILE A 43 -8.07 -3.99 -11.36
C ILE A 43 -8.88 -5.12 -11.98
N GLU A 44 -9.55 -5.89 -11.14
CA GLU A 44 -10.54 -6.88 -11.56
C GLU A 44 -11.93 -6.49 -11.04
N ARG A 45 -12.94 -7.30 -11.36
CA ARG A 45 -14.30 -7.04 -10.87
C ARG A 45 -14.32 -7.11 -9.34
N PRO A 46 -14.99 -6.17 -8.66
CA PRO A 46 -15.18 -6.25 -7.22
C PRO A 46 -15.87 -7.56 -6.82
N LEU A 47 -15.44 -8.12 -5.70
CA LEU A 47 -16.02 -9.31 -5.10
C LEU A 47 -16.79 -8.89 -3.85
N GLU A 48 -18.05 -9.29 -3.75
CA GLU A 48 -18.86 -9.09 -2.57
C GLU A 48 -18.49 -10.11 -1.48
N ALA A 49 -18.34 -9.64 -0.24
CA ALA A 49 -18.12 -10.46 0.94
C ALA A 49 -18.97 -9.94 2.10
N GLU A 50 -19.03 -10.69 3.21
CA GLU A 50 -19.85 -10.32 4.39
C GLU A 50 -19.61 -8.89 4.90
N ALA A 51 -18.37 -8.39 4.75
CA ALA A 51 -17.97 -7.07 5.21
C ALA A 51 -18.05 -5.97 4.11
N GLY A 52 -18.70 -6.27 2.98
CA GLY A 52 -18.80 -5.42 1.79
C GLY A 52 -17.87 -5.87 0.65
N TYR A 53 -17.67 -4.99 -0.32
CA TYR A 53 -16.86 -5.25 -1.50
C TYR A 53 -15.37 -5.20 -1.20
N TYR A 54 -14.64 -6.09 -1.88
CA TYR A 54 -13.21 -6.05 -2.05
C TYR A 54 -12.90 -5.85 -3.53
N LEU A 55 -11.90 -5.02 -3.82
CA LEU A 55 -11.40 -4.83 -5.17
C LEU A 55 -10.11 -5.65 -5.34
N PRO A 56 -10.14 -6.77 -6.07
CA PRO A 56 -8.91 -7.44 -6.47
C PRO A 56 -8.12 -6.56 -7.42
N LEU A 57 -6.80 -6.58 -7.25
CA LEU A 57 -5.87 -5.91 -8.15
C LEU A 57 -4.64 -6.78 -8.37
N ILE A 58 -4.08 -6.65 -9.57
CA ILE A 58 -2.79 -7.22 -9.94
C ILE A 58 -1.80 -6.06 -10.01
N CYS A 59 -0.85 -6.09 -9.08
CA CYS A 59 0.23 -5.14 -8.95
C CYS A 59 1.39 -5.86 -8.25
N ASP A 60 2.56 -5.87 -8.88
CA ASP A 60 3.78 -6.42 -8.32
C ASP A 60 4.83 -5.31 -8.23
N VAL A 61 5.23 -4.94 -7.01
CA VAL A 61 6.17 -3.83 -6.77
C VAL A 61 7.64 -4.23 -6.97
N SER A 62 7.92 -5.50 -7.29
CA SER A 62 9.25 -5.95 -7.68
C SER A 62 9.56 -5.72 -9.15
N GLY A 63 8.52 -5.58 -9.99
CA GLY A 63 8.68 -5.46 -11.43
C GLY A 63 8.92 -6.79 -12.18
N LEU A 64 8.84 -7.94 -11.50
CA LEU A 64 8.93 -9.27 -12.14
C LEU A 64 7.70 -9.58 -12.99
N ASP A 65 6.52 -9.33 -12.43
CA ASP A 65 5.24 -9.58 -13.09
C ASP A 65 4.60 -8.25 -13.48
N SER A 66 4.51 -7.98 -14.78
CA SER A 66 3.87 -6.77 -15.31
C SER A 66 2.35 -6.92 -15.40
N ALA A 67 1.60 -5.88 -15.04
CA ALA A 67 0.14 -5.92 -15.02
C ALA A 67 -0.52 -5.24 -16.23
N THR A 68 -0.14 -3.99 -16.53
CA THR A 68 -0.73 -3.18 -17.62
C THR A 68 0.29 -2.66 -18.61
N VAL A 69 1.51 -2.38 -18.17
CA VAL A 69 2.61 -1.92 -19.03
C VAL A 69 3.83 -2.80 -18.80
N ARG A 70 4.74 -2.86 -19.78
CA ARG A 70 6.00 -3.57 -19.60
C ARG A 70 6.82 -2.88 -18.51
N SER A 71 7.24 -3.65 -17.51
CA SER A 71 8.14 -3.17 -16.47
C SER A 71 9.48 -2.67 -17.04
N THR A 72 9.94 -1.54 -16.52
CA THR A 72 11.24 -0.91 -16.85
C THR A 72 12.15 -0.80 -15.62
N ALA A 73 11.65 -1.13 -14.44
CA ALA A 73 12.37 -1.12 -13.19
C ALA A 73 12.21 -2.46 -12.47
N TYR A 74 13.27 -2.91 -11.80
CA TYR A 74 13.25 -4.12 -11.01
C TYR A 74 13.77 -3.83 -9.61
N SER A 75 13.13 -4.41 -8.61
CA SER A 75 13.60 -4.38 -7.23
C SER A 75 13.39 -5.73 -6.57
N ALA A 76 14.49 -6.40 -6.25
CA ALA A 76 14.47 -7.64 -5.48
C ALA A 76 14.05 -7.42 -4.02
N SER A 77 14.12 -6.18 -3.51
CA SER A 77 13.85 -5.86 -2.11
C SER A 77 12.44 -5.32 -1.86
N ASN A 78 11.73 -4.86 -2.88
CA ASN A 78 10.45 -4.21 -2.69
C ASN A 78 9.38 -5.22 -2.27
N ILE A 79 8.75 -4.95 -1.12
CA ILE A 79 7.58 -5.65 -0.62
C ILE A 79 6.37 -4.73 -0.65
N CYS A 80 5.24 -5.23 -1.15
CA CYS A 80 3.99 -4.49 -1.06
C CYS A 80 3.43 -4.61 0.35
N LYS A 81 3.54 -3.52 1.13
CA LYS A 81 3.07 -3.49 2.52
C LYS A 81 1.59 -3.15 2.62
N ARG A 82 1.11 -2.30 1.72
CA ARG A 82 -0.25 -1.77 1.84
C ARG A 82 -0.81 -1.29 0.51
N THR A 83 -2.05 -1.69 0.25
CA THR A 83 -2.94 -1.02 -0.68
C THR A 83 -4.02 -0.34 0.14
N LYS A 84 -4.20 0.97 -0.03
CA LYS A 84 -5.28 1.73 0.58
C LYS A 84 -6.20 2.26 -0.51
N ALA A 85 -7.48 2.34 -0.20
CA ALA A 85 -8.48 3.00 -1.02
C ALA A 85 -9.11 4.15 -0.21
N LYS A 86 -9.30 5.29 -0.86
CA LYS A 86 -10.19 6.36 -0.39
C LYS A 86 -11.36 6.43 -1.36
N ILE A 87 -12.58 6.44 -0.86
CA ILE A 87 -13.80 6.53 -1.67
C ILE A 87 -14.37 7.93 -1.51
N ASP A 88 -14.74 8.55 -2.62
CA ASP A 88 -15.37 9.87 -2.70
C ASP A 88 -16.49 9.82 -3.75
N GLY A 89 -17.73 9.60 -3.29
CA GLY A 89 -18.84 9.24 -4.16
C GLY A 89 -18.53 7.98 -4.97
N HIS A 90 -18.62 8.08 -6.30
CA HIS A 90 -18.29 6.99 -7.22
C HIS A 90 -16.83 7.02 -7.71
N MET A 91 -15.96 7.78 -7.05
CA MET A 91 -14.52 7.79 -7.34
C MET A 91 -13.75 7.05 -6.26
N ILE A 92 -12.82 6.20 -6.67
CA ILE A 92 -11.96 5.41 -5.77
C ILE A 92 -10.51 5.76 -6.04
N TYR A 93 -9.79 6.18 -5.01
CA TYR A 93 -8.38 6.57 -5.11
C TYR A 93 -7.49 5.54 -4.41
N LEU A 94 -6.67 4.84 -5.18
CA LEU A 94 -5.73 3.83 -4.69
C LEU A 94 -4.38 4.43 -4.32
N THR A 95 -3.79 3.94 -3.24
CA THR A 95 -2.40 4.23 -2.86
C THR A 95 -1.69 2.92 -2.57
N ILE A 96 -0.51 2.73 -3.17
CA ILE A 96 0.38 1.61 -2.88
C ILE A 96 1.52 2.10 -2.01
N SER A 97 1.83 1.34 -0.97
CA SER A 97 2.99 1.56 -0.13
C SER A 97 3.87 0.32 -0.11
N ALA A 98 5.16 0.54 -0.33
CA ALA A 98 6.17 -0.50 -0.35
C ALA A 98 7.22 -0.27 0.72
N SER A 99 8.00 -1.31 1.02
CA SER A 99 9.14 -1.25 1.92
C SER A 99 10.19 -2.24 1.46
N ASP A 100 11.44 -1.96 1.79
CA ASP A 100 12.59 -2.85 1.60
C ASP A 100 12.79 -3.86 2.75
N LYS A 101 12.01 -3.73 3.84
CA LYS A 101 12.03 -4.67 4.96
C LYS A 101 11.18 -5.89 4.67
N PHE A 102 11.78 -7.08 4.80
CA PHE A 102 11.10 -8.36 4.72
C PHE A 102 10.72 -8.89 6.10
N PHE A 103 9.45 -9.26 6.26
CA PHE A 103 8.95 -10.08 7.35
C PHE A 103 8.43 -11.42 6.79
N LYS A 104 8.15 -12.36 7.69
CA LYS A 104 7.54 -13.64 7.32
C LYS A 104 6.17 -13.38 6.67
N ASP A 105 5.91 -14.05 5.54
CA ASP A 105 4.67 -13.97 4.73
C ASP A 105 4.48 -12.67 3.90
N ASP A 106 5.54 -11.87 3.76
CA ASP A 106 5.54 -10.71 2.87
C ASP A 106 5.66 -11.11 1.39
N SER A 107 5.06 -10.30 0.52
CA SER A 107 5.07 -10.50 -0.93
C SER A 107 5.25 -9.17 -1.65
N PRO A 108 5.98 -9.15 -2.80
CA PRO A 108 5.97 -8.01 -3.69
C PRO A 108 4.59 -7.82 -4.36
N LYS A 109 3.74 -8.86 -4.35
CA LYS A 109 2.38 -8.81 -4.91
C LYS A 109 1.44 -8.12 -3.95
N CYS A 110 0.80 -7.05 -4.41
CA CYS A 110 -0.19 -6.33 -3.63
C CYS A 110 -1.48 -7.14 -3.49
N LYS A 111 -2.05 -7.09 -2.28
CA LYS A 111 -3.30 -7.77 -1.95
C LYS A 111 -4.51 -6.93 -2.37
N ALA A 112 -5.66 -7.59 -2.52
CA ALA A 112 -6.95 -6.95 -2.74
C ALA A 112 -7.24 -5.90 -1.64
N VAL A 113 -7.93 -4.83 -2.02
CA VAL A 113 -8.26 -3.74 -1.10
C VAL A 113 -9.72 -3.80 -0.69
N LYS A 114 -9.98 -3.65 0.60
CA LYS A 114 -11.35 -3.55 1.13
C LYS A 114 -11.94 -2.20 0.73
N LEU A 115 -13.07 -2.21 0.03
CA LEU A 115 -13.86 -1.03 -0.30
C LEU A 115 -15.00 -0.81 0.71
N GLY A 116 -15.49 -1.88 1.35
CA GLY A 116 -16.64 -1.81 2.25
C GLY A 116 -17.94 -1.79 1.46
N LYS A 117 -19.00 -1.21 2.02
CA LYS A 117 -20.29 -1.14 1.33
C LYS A 117 -20.22 -0.09 0.22
N LEU A 118 -20.71 -0.45 -0.96
CA LEU A 118 -20.84 0.44 -2.11
C LEU A 118 -22.32 0.52 -2.48
N GLU A 119 -22.72 1.68 -2.99
CA GLU A 119 -24.04 1.85 -3.60
C GLU A 119 -23.98 1.33 -5.05
N HIS A 120 -25.14 1.02 -5.63
CA HIS A 120 -25.18 0.65 -7.05
C HIS A 120 -24.74 1.84 -7.91
N GLY A 121 -23.94 1.58 -8.93
CA GLY A 121 -23.48 2.66 -9.81
C GLY A 121 -22.16 2.38 -10.53
N HIS A 122 -21.76 3.37 -11.33
CA HIS A 122 -20.53 3.33 -12.12
C HIS A 122 -19.38 3.95 -11.34
N TYR A 123 -18.36 3.16 -11.02
CA TYR A 123 -17.20 3.58 -10.26
C TYR A 123 -15.97 3.76 -11.14
N LEU A 124 -15.28 4.89 -10.96
CA LEU A 124 -13.99 5.18 -11.58
C LEU A 124 -12.88 5.00 -10.56
N VAL A 125 -11.85 4.23 -10.91
CA VAL A 125 -10.71 3.94 -10.05
C VAL A 125 -9.49 4.68 -10.54
N TYR A 126 -8.97 5.56 -9.69
CA TYR A 126 -7.79 6.38 -9.92
C TYR A 126 -6.65 5.95 -9.00
N TYR A 127 -5.42 6.25 -9.42
CA TYR A 127 -4.33 6.37 -8.48
C TYR A 127 -4.46 7.68 -7.68
N ALA A 128 -3.86 7.74 -6.49
CA ALA A 128 -3.98 8.91 -5.62
C ALA A 128 -3.45 10.22 -6.24
N THR A 129 -2.62 10.15 -7.27
CA THR A 129 -2.13 11.31 -8.03
C THR A 129 -3.04 11.73 -9.19
N GLY A 130 -4.13 10.99 -9.45
CA GLY A 130 -5.21 11.37 -10.38
C GLY A 130 -5.30 10.55 -11.67
N GLU A 131 -4.40 9.58 -11.88
CA GLU A 131 -4.38 8.78 -13.10
C GLU A 131 -5.44 7.68 -13.07
N LEU A 132 -6.25 7.60 -14.13
CA LEU A 132 -7.29 6.58 -14.26
C LEU A 132 -6.66 5.19 -14.46
N ILE A 133 -7.01 4.26 -13.58
CA ILE A 133 -6.57 2.87 -13.60
C ILE A 133 -7.60 1.99 -14.30
N GLY A 134 -8.88 2.25 -14.07
CA GLY A 134 -9.98 1.49 -14.67
C GLY A 134 -11.33 1.87 -14.08
N GLU A 135 -12.35 1.11 -14.41
CA GLU A 135 -13.73 1.35 -14.00
C GLU A 135 -14.49 0.04 -13.79
N PHE A 136 -15.59 0.09 -13.04
CA PHE A 136 -16.50 -1.04 -12.85
C PHE A 136 -17.91 -0.57 -12.47
N TYR A 137 -18.87 -1.48 -12.56
CA TYR A 137 -20.24 -1.27 -12.08
C TYR A 137 -20.51 -2.18 -10.88
N ILE A 138 -21.23 -1.64 -9.90
CA ILE A 138 -21.91 -2.40 -8.83
C ILE A 138 -23.38 -2.47 -9.16
#